data_AF-A0A8J7AAF3-F1
#
_entry.id   AF-A0A8J7AAF3-F1
#
_cell.length_a   1.000
_cell.length_b   1.000
_cell.length_c   1.000
_cell.angle_alpha   90.00
_cell.angle_beta   90.00
_cell.angle_gamma   90.00
#
_symmetry.space_group_name_H-M   'P 1'
#
loop_
_entity.id
_entity.type
_entity.pdbx_description
1 polymer ?
#
loop_
_entity_poly.entity_id
_entity_poly.type
_entity_poly.pdbx_seq_one_letter_code
_entity_poly.pdbx_strand_id
1 'polypeptide(L)'
;MSLKKMVGFFSGGASERTAKMILLKQTLSTLIVVAVLLMAAMGFAYPADAELYSRANGTMVYDSDLDITWLVDANYAATVYEQSYGQIGTIDGKMEWAQAMEFVEDLVYEGFTDWRLPTSMQPDPSCEGQNPPESGGGSFGFYCTHSEMGHLFYKGLGGQAGESIVKIHNNNNYNLFRNIVSDIYWLSTQFAPFPVISLNFHTLDGYMNFNSKTVRLHVWPVRDGDVD
;
A
#
# COMPACT_ATOMS: atom_id res chain seq x y z
N MET A 1 75.77 51.89 33.52
CA MET A 1 76.16 51.67 32.11
C MET A 1 74.90 51.31 31.32
N SER A 2 74.64 52.06 30.26
CA SER A 2 73.37 52.19 29.53
C SER A 2 73.01 50.95 28.69
N LEU A 3 71.72 50.60 28.62
CA LEU A 3 71.16 49.86 27.48
C LEU A 3 69.76 50.38 27.11
N LYS A 4 69.73 51.47 26.32
CA LYS A 4 68.70 51.71 25.31
C LYS A 4 68.80 50.62 24.24
N LYS A 5 67.83 49.70 24.17
CA LYS A 5 67.35 49.03 22.94
C LYS A 5 66.27 48.01 23.29
N MET A 6 65.01 48.40 23.11
CA MET A 6 64.00 47.54 22.47
C MET A 6 62.74 48.38 22.22
N VAL A 7 62.73 49.03 21.06
CA VAL A 7 61.50 49.47 20.43
C VAL A 7 60.93 48.25 19.72
N GLY A 8 59.64 47.99 19.95
CA GLY A 8 58.79 47.19 19.08
C GLY A 8 58.54 45.77 19.57
N PHE A 9 57.39 45.53 20.20
CA PHE A 9 56.47 44.43 19.86
C PHE A 9 55.22 44.38 20.78
N PHE A 10 54.36 45.40 20.78
CA PHE A 10 53.05 45.27 21.45
C PHE A 10 51.98 46.06 20.71
N SER A 11 51.54 45.57 19.54
CA SER A 11 50.26 46.01 18.96
C SER A 11 49.53 44.98 18.09
N GLY A 12 50.15 43.85 17.71
CA GLY A 12 49.51 42.87 16.82
C GLY A 12 48.46 41.94 17.46
N GLY A 13 48.52 41.69 18.77
CA GLY A 13 47.80 40.56 19.39
C GLY A 13 46.28 40.74 19.58
N ALA A 14 45.80 41.96 19.82
CA ALA A 14 44.38 42.19 20.09
C ALA A 14 43.55 42.29 18.80
N SER A 15 44.07 42.99 17.79
CA SER A 15 43.42 43.15 16.48
C SER A 15 43.28 41.81 15.75
N GLU A 16 44.30 40.96 15.81
CA GLU A 16 44.28 39.64 15.17
C GLU A 16 43.29 38.68 15.83
N ARG A 17 43.18 38.73 17.17
CA ARG A 17 42.18 37.93 17.92
C ARG A 17 40.75 38.35 17.61
N THR A 18 40.50 39.65 17.52
CA THR A 18 39.17 40.18 17.15
C THR A 18 38.80 39.81 15.72
N ALA A 19 39.73 39.93 14.77
CA ALA A 19 39.52 39.54 13.37
C ALA A 19 39.23 38.03 13.22
N LYS A 20 39.99 37.16 13.91
CA LYS A 20 39.76 35.71 13.90
C LYS A 20 38.40 35.34 14.47
N MET A 21 37.96 36.01 15.54
CA MET A 21 36.66 35.76 16.16
C MET A 21 35.50 36.23 15.28
N ILE A 22 35.64 37.35 14.55
CA ILE A 22 34.65 37.81 13.57
C ILE A 22 34.55 36.83 12.41
N LEU A 23 35.70 36.38 11.87
CA LEU A 23 35.74 35.37 10.81
C LEU A 23 35.06 34.07 11.27
N LEU A 24 35.33 33.60 12.49
CA LEU A 24 34.75 32.39 13.05
C LEU A 24 33.23 32.49 13.20
N LYS A 25 32.72 33.66 13.62
CA LYS A 25 31.27 33.91 13.71
C LYS A 25 30.63 33.93 12.33
N GLN A 26 31.26 34.57 11.34
CA GLN A 26 30.76 34.61 9.97
C GLN A 26 30.75 33.23 9.32
N THR A 27 31.83 32.45 9.46
CA THR A 27 31.87 31.07 8.93
C THR A 27 30.84 30.18 9.61
N LEU A 28 30.66 30.30 10.93
CA LEU A 28 29.63 29.56 11.66
C LEU A 28 28.21 29.95 11.22
N SER A 29 27.93 31.25 11.04
CA SER A 29 26.65 31.72 10.53
C SER A 29 26.37 31.24 9.10
N THR A 30 27.37 31.25 8.22
CA THR A 30 27.22 30.72 6.85
C THR A 30 26.98 29.21 6.85
N LEU A 31 27.69 28.45 7.70
CA LEU A 31 27.49 27.00 7.84
C LEU A 31 26.08 26.66 8.34
N ILE A 32 25.54 27.43 9.29
CA ILE A 32 24.17 27.25 9.79
C ILE A 32 23.14 27.54 8.70
N VAL A 33 23.30 28.62 7.93
CA VAL A 33 22.38 28.97 6.84
C VAL A 33 22.40 27.90 5.74
N VAL A 34 23.59 27.38 5.38
CA VAL A 34 23.72 26.29 4.40
C VAL A 34 23.07 25.00 4.91
N ALA A 35 23.23 24.66 6.19
CA ALA A 35 22.59 23.47 6.77
C ALA A 35 21.06 23.58 6.79
N VAL A 36 20.50 24.75 7.09
CA VAL A 36 19.05 24.99 7.06
C VAL A 36 18.49 24.93 5.63
N LEU A 37 19.21 25.46 4.65
CA LEU A 37 18.83 25.37 3.24
C LEU A 37 18.91 23.95 2.69
N LEU A 38 19.89 23.15 3.12
CA LEU A 38 19.99 21.73 2.75
C LEU A 38 18.87 20.88 3.38
N MET A 39 18.44 21.19 4.61
CA MET A 39 17.30 20.53 5.25
C MET A 39 15.96 20.92 4.60
N ALA A 40 15.82 22.15 4.10
CA ALA A 40 14.63 22.58 3.36
C ALA A 40 14.57 22.03 1.92
N ALA A 41 15.72 21.70 1.32
CA ALA A 41 15.81 21.08 -0.01
C ALA A 41 15.55 19.56 0.01
N MET A 42 15.60 18.94 1.18
CA MET A 42 15.09 17.59 1.38
C MET A 42 13.57 17.68 1.51
N GLY A 43 12.88 17.76 0.37
CA GLY A 43 11.43 17.68 0.33
C GLY A 43 10.97 16.48 1.15
N PHE A 44 10.06 16.71 2.10
CA PHE A 44 9.37 15.62 2.77
C PHE A 44 8.63 14.83 1.69
N ALA A 45 9.17 13.68 1.28
CA ALA A 45 8.42 12.69 0.54
C ALA A 45 7.43 12.09 1.53
N TYR A 46 6.25 12.69 1.63
CA TYR A 46 5.11 12.00 2.22
C TYR A 46 4.88 10.73 1.39
N PRO A 47 4.57 9.59 2.01
CA PRO A 47 4.01 8.48 1.24
C PRO A 47 2.81 9.07 0.49
N ALA A 48 2.82 9.01 -0.84
CA ALA A 48 1.62 9.26 -1.60
C ALA A 48 0.65 8.13 -1.22
N ASP A 49 -0.50 8.49 -0.64
CA ASP A 49 -1.63 7.58 -0.57
C ASP A 49 -2.00 7.20 -2.01
N ALA A 50 -2.44 5.96 -2.24
CA ALA A 50 -2.87 5.58 -3.58
C ALA A 50 -4.03 6.46 -4.02
N GLU A 51 -3.97 6.93 -5.27
CA GLU A 51 -4.98 7.84 -5.80
C GLU A 51 -6.19 7.02 -6.25
N LEU A 52 -7.17 6.91 -5.35
CA LEU A 52 -8.44 6.25 -5.60
C LEU A 52 -9.48 7.26 -6.07
N TYR A 53 -10.12 6.96 -7.19
CA TYR A 53 -11.09 7.85 -7.80
C TYR A 53 -12.42 7.17 -8.06
N SER A 54 -13.51 7.81 -7.65
CA SER A 54 -14.85 7.35 -8.02
C SER A 54 -15.07 7.42 -9.54
N ARG A 55 -15.69 6.38 -10.10
CA ARG A 55 -16.10 6.24 -11.50
C ARG A 55 -17.54 5.75 -11.61
N ALA A 56 -18.10 5.83 -12.82
CA ALA A 56 -19.45 5.37 -13.14
C ALA A 56 -20.51 5.76 -12.11
N ASN A 57 -20.57 7.05 -11.77
CA ASN A 57 -21.49 7.60 -10.77
C ASN A 57 -21.42 6.92 -9.38
N GLY A 58 -20.24 6.44 -8.98
CA GLY A 58 -20.01 5.86 -7.65
C GLY A 58 -20.28 4.36 -7.55
N THR A 59 -20.34 3.64 -8.68
CA THR A 59 -20.44 2.17 -8.68
C THR A 59 -19.08 1.49 -8.84
N MET A 60 -18.05 2.24 -9.22
CA MET A 60 -16.68 1.76 -9.42
C MET A 60 -15.64 2.74 -8.85
N VAL A 61 -14.45 2.23 -8.51
CA VAL A 61 -13.32 3.02 -8.00
C VAL A 61 -12.06 2.67 -8.77
N TYR A 62 -11.50 3.63 -9.50
CA TYR A 62 -10.23 3.50 -10.19
C TYR A 62 -9.06 3.71 -9.23
N ASP A 63 -8.09 2.79 -9.25
CA ASP A 63 -6.80 2.87 -8.56
C ASP A 63 -5.72 3.18 -9.61
N SER A 64 -5.25 4.42 -9.63
CA SER A 64 -4.32 4.89 -10.67
C SER A 64 -2.89 4.38 -10.50
N ASP A 65 -2.52 3.88 -9.32
CA ASP A 65 -1.18 3.36 -9.08
C ASP A 65 -1.02 1.97 -9.73
N LEU A 66 -2.11 1.21 -9.76
CA LEU A 66 -2.17 -0.12 -10.35
C LEU A 66 -2.76 -0.15 -11.76
N ASP A 67 -3.41 0.94 -12.18
CA ASP A 67 -4.20 1.01 -13.41
C ASP A 67 -5.28 -0.08 -13.45
N ILE A 68 -6.09 -0.14 -12.38
CA ILE A 68 -7.20 -1.10 -12.24
C ILE A 68 -8.44 -0.41 -11.67
N THR A 69 -9.62 -0.97 -11.94
CA THR A 69 -10.88 -0.48 -11.40
C THR A 69 -11.56 -1.54 -10.52
N TRP A 70 -11.82 -1.17 -9.28
CA TRP A 70 -12.52 -1.96 -8.28
C TRP A 70 -14.03 -1.79 -8.36
N LEU A 71 -14.77 -2.87 -8.13
CA LEU A 71 -16.19 -2.78 -7.85
C LEU A 71 -16.41 -2.16 -6.45
N VAL A 72 -17.28 -1.16 -6.33
CA VAL A 72 -17.51 -0.44 -5.05
C VAL A 72 -18.07 -1.34 -3.96
N ASP A 73 -18.86 -2.34 -4.34
CA ASP A 73 -19.45 -3.32 -3.44
C ASP A 73 -18.48 -4.48 -3.17
N ALA A 74 -17.77 -4.38 -2.06
CA ALA A 74 -16.79 -5.36 -1.62
C ALA A 74 -17.40 -6.71 -1.22
N ASN A 75 -18.73 -6.88 -1.30
CA ASN A 75 -19.39 -8.17 -1.12
C ASN A 75 -20.55 -8.35 -2.11
N TYR A 76 -20.37 -7.91 -3.37
CA TYR A 76 -21.39 -8.00 -4.41
C TYR A 76 -21.95 -9.41 -4.60
N ALA A 77 -21.13 -10.44 -4.33
CA ALA A 77 -21.53 -11.84 -4.29
C ALA A 77 -22.78 -12.11 -3.42
N ALA A 78 -22.94 -11.41 -2.28
CA ALA A 78 -24.13 -11.55 -1.45
C ALA A 78 -25.40 -11.00 -2.13
N THR A 79 -25.28 -9.89 -2.87
CA THR A 79 -26.36 -9.37 -3.71
C THR A 79 -26.74 -10.36 -4.80
N VAL A 80 -25.75 -10.99 -5.44
CA VAL A 80 -25.99 -11.99 -6.49
C VAL A 80 -26.60 -13.27 -5.92
N TYR A 81 -26.24 -13.68 -4.71
CA TYR A 81 -26.91 -14.77 -4.01
C TYR A 81 -28.43 -14.51 -3.89
N GLU A 82 -28.83 -13.31 -3.48
CA GLU A 82 -30.25 -12.95 -3.39
C GLU A 82 -30.94 -12.95 -4.77
N GLN A 83 -30.31 -12.34 -5.77
CA GLN A 83 -30.84 -12.25 -7.14
C GLN A 83 -30.96 -13.61 -7.84
N SER A 84 -30.06 -14.53 -7.52
CA SER A 84 -30.05 -15.90 -8.04
C SER A 84 -30.93 -16.87 -7.24
N TYR A 85 -31.69 -16.38 -6.26
CA TYR A 85 -32.49 -17.21 -5.35
C TYR A 85 -31.67 -18.29 -4.63
N GLY A 86 -30.44 -17.94 -4.26
CA GLY A 86 -29.51 -18.79 -3.52
C GLY A 86 -28.76 -19.83 -4.33
N GLN A 87 -28.71 -19.67 -5.66
CA GLN A 87 -28.00 -20.60 -6.56
C GLN A 87 -26.51 -20.28 -6.68
N ILE A 88 -26.11 -19.02 -6.54
CA ILE A 88 -24.73 -18.56 -6.72
C ILE A 88 -24.16 -18.12 -5.37
N GLY A 89 -23.10 -18.80 -4.93
CA GLY A 89 -22.43 -18.52 -3.65
C GLY A 89 -23.28 -18.86 -2.42
N THR A 90 -23.02 -18.15 -1.32
CA THR A 90 -23.72 -18.29 -0.04
C THR A 90 -24.37 -16.97 0.37
N ILE A 91 -25.25 -17.03 1.38
CA ILE A 91 -25.98 -15.85 1.88
C ILE A 91 -25.06 -14.72 2.38
N ASP A 92 -23.85 -15.05 2.82
CA ASP A 92 -22.82 -14.10 3.23
C ASP A 92 -21.87 -13.69 2.09
N GLY A 93 -22.10 -14.14 0.85
CA GLY A 93 -21.31 -13.77 -0.32
C GLY A 93 -20.00 -14.55 -0.48
N LYS A 94 -19.90 -15.72 0.14
CA LYS A 94 -18.71 -16.57 0.06
C LYS A 94 -18.84 -17.64 -1.01
N MET A 95 -17.71 -18.00 -1.61
CA MET A 95 -17.63 -18.98 -2.70
C MET A 95 -16.38 -19.86 -2.55
N GLU A 96 -16.47 -21.12 -2.99
CA GLU A 96 -15.26 -21.91 -3.23
C GLU A 96 -14.46 -21.27 -4.38
N TRP A 97 -13.15 -21.47 -4.43
CA TRP A 97 -12.30 -20.72 -5.35
C TRP A 97 -12.69 -20.92 -6.82
N ALA A 98 -13.06 -22.14 -7.21
CA ALA A 98 -13.53 -22.41 -8.58
C ALA A 98 -14.82 -21.63 -8.89
N GLN A 99 -15.77 -21.61 -7.96
CA GLN A 99 -17.01 -20.84 -8.10
C GLN A 99 -16.76 -19.33 -8.12
N ALA A 100 -15.76 -18.84 -7.35
CA ALA A 100 -15.37 -17.44 -7.36
C ALA A 100 -14.77 -17.01 -8.70
N MET A 101 -13.97 -17.87 -9.33
CA MET A 101 -13.41 -17.64 -10.67
C MET A 101 -14.52 -17.63 -11.74
N GLU A 102 -15.43 -18.60 -11.71
CA GLU A 102 -16.60 -18.63 -12.62
C GLU A 102 -17.49 -17.39 -12.42
N PHE A 103 -17.73 -17.00 -11.17
CA PHE A 103 -18.54 -15.83 -10.83
C PHE A 103 -18.00 -14.54 -11.43
N VAL A 104 -16.69 -14.27 -11.35
CA VAL A 104 -16.11 -13.06 -11.93
C VAL A 104 -16.01 -13.14 -13.46
N GLU A 105 -15.78 -14.33 -14.02
CA GLU A 105 -15.75 -14.54 -15.48
C GLU A 105 -17.12 -14.28 -16.12
N ASP A 106 -18.20 -14.71 -15.46
CA ASP A 106 -19.58 -14.50 -15.92
C ASP A 106 -20.15 -13.12 -15.52
N LEU A 107 -19.43 -12.35 -14.70
CA LEU A 107 -19.93 -11.08 -14.19
C LEU A 107 -20.06 -10.05 -15.32
N VAL A 108 -21.28 -9.55 -15.50
CA VAL A 108 -21.55 -8.35 -16.31
C VAL A 108 -22.02 -7.25 -15.37
N TYR A 109 -21.25 -6.17 -15.27
CA TYR A 109 -21.57 -5.04 -14.38
C TYR A 109 -21.19 -3.73 -15.05
N GLU A 110 -22.15 -2.79 -15.09
CA GLU A 110 -22.02 -1.49 -15.78
C GLU A 110 -21.54 -1.59 -17.24
N GLY A 111 -21.94 -2.66 -17.93
CA GLY A 111 -21.60 -2.89 -19.34
C GLY A 111 -20.26 -3.57 -19.60
N PHE A 112 -19.48 -3.87 -18.56
CA PHE A 112 -18.19 -4.55 -18.68
C PHE A 112 -18.28 -6.02 -18.29
N THR A 113 -17.47 -6.86 -18.94
CA THR A 113 -17.48 -8.34 -18.85
C THR A 113 -16.11 -8.95 -18.55
N ASP A 114 -15.12 -8.12 -18.24
CA ASP A 114 -13.71 -8.48 -18.04
C ASP A 114 -13.31 -8.45 -16.56
N TRP A 115 -14.28 -8.74 -15.68
CA TRP A 115 -14.03 -8.80 -14.25
C TRP A 115 -13.18 -10.02 -13.89
N ARG A 116 -12.33 -9.85 -12.90
CA ARG A 116 -11.45 -10.90 -12.37
C ARG A 116 -11.33 -10.80 -10.85
N LEU A 117 -10.84 -11.87 -10.23
CA LEU A 117 -10.35 -11.77 -8.86
C LEU A 117 -9.05 -10.97 -8.83
N PRO A 118 -8.76 -10.27 -7.74
CA PRO A 118 -7.50 -9.56 -7.60
C PRO A 118 -6.31 -10.53 -7.66
N THR A 119 -5.22 -10.06 -8.24
CA THR A 119 -4.00 -10.84 -8.44
C THR A 119 -2.96 -10.50 -7.39
N SER A 120 -2.01 -11.41 -7.21
CA SER A 120 -0.79 -11.19 -6.44
C SER A 120 0.40 -11.69 -7.22
N MET A 121 1.44 -10.85 -7.31
CA MET A 121 2.75 -11.29 -7.77
C MET A 121 3.31 -12.36 -6.82
N GLN A 122 3.99 -13.36 -7.38
CA GLN A 122 4.68 -14.41 -6.63
C GLN A 122 5.99 -14.77 -7.35
N PRO A 123 7.17 -14.64 -6.72
CA PRO A 123 7.39 -14.10 -5.37
C PRO A 123 7.15 -12.57 -5.30
N ASP A 124 6.58 -12.11 -4.19
CA ASP A 124 6.42 -10.70 -3.85
C ASP A 124 7.47 -10.31 -2.78
N PRO A 125 8.50 -9.52 -3.11
CA PRO A 125 9.54 -9.11 -2.16
C PRO A 125 9.08 -8.13 -1.09
N SER A 126 7.88 -7.55 -1.22
CA SER A 126 7.31 -6.66 -0.20
C SER A 126 6.65 -7.40 0.96
N CYS A 127 6.31 -8.68 0.76
CA CYS A 127 5.79 -9.53 1.83
C CYS A 127 6.81 -9.77 2.93
N GLU A 128 6.34 -9.74 4.18
CA GLU A 128 7.12 -10.09 5.38
C GLU A 128 7.71 -11.52 5.32
N GLY A 129 6.93 -12.47 4.83
CA GLY A 129 7.26 -13.89 4.79
C GLY A 129 7.62 -14.37 3.38
N GLN A 130 8.69 -15.17 3.31
CA GLN A 130 9.11 -15.87 2.09
C GLN A 130 9.37 -17.33 2.44
N ASN A 131 8.67 -18.24 1.78
CA ASN A 131 9.02 -19.65 1.83
C ASN A 131 10.27 -19.88 0.98
N PRO A 132 11.19 -20.76 1.42
CA PRO A 132 12.36 -21.05 0.64
C PRO A 132 12.00 -21.91 -0.60
N PRO A 133 12.79 -21.85 -1.70
CA PRO A 133 12.48 -22.56 -2.94
C PRO A 133 12.29 -24.07 -2.75
N GLU A 134 13.04 -24.69 -1.85
CA GLU A 134 12.92 -26.12 -1.50
C GLU A 134 11.57 -26.51 -0.90
N SER A 135 10.81 -25.55 -0.38
CA SER A 135 9.44 -25.74 0.12
C SER A 135 8.37 -25.32 -0.89
N GLY A 136 8.76 -25.14 -2.16
CA GLY A 136 7.90 -24.63 -3.23
C GLY A 136 7.96 -23.10 -3.41
N GLY A 137 8.65 -22.38 -2.53
CA GLY A 137 8.67 -20.92 -2.56
C GLY A 137 7.33 -20.31 -2.13
N GLY A 138 7.10 -19.05 -2.48
CA GLY A 138 5.87 -18.33 -2.20
C GLY A 138 6.01 -17.28 -1.09
N SER A 139 5.34 -16.16 -1.27
CA SER A 139 5.37 -14.99 -0.42
C SER A 139 4.05 -14.86 0.34
N PHE A 140 4.12 -14.56 1.62
CA PHE A 140 2.98 -14.50 2.54
C PHE A 140 3.27 -13.50 3.67
N GLY A 141 2.30 -13.24 4.54
CA GLY A 141 2.48 -12.34 5.68
C GLY A 141 1.96 -10.94 5.44
N PHE A 142 2.44 -9.99 6.25
CA PHE A 142 2.07 -8.58 6.13
C PHE A 142 2.82 -7.88 4.99
N TYR A 143 2.38 -6.67 4.64
CA TYR A 143 3.02 -5.72 3.71
C TYR A 143 3.16 -6.16 2.25
N CYS A 144 2.53 -7.26 1.84
CA CYS A 144 2.49 -7.76 0.46
C CYS A 144 1.84 -6.77 -0.53
N THR A 145 2.49 -5.63 -0.80
CA THR A 145 1.96 -4.49 -1.55
C THR A 145 2.10 -4.63 -3.06
N HIS A 146 2.73 -5.69 -3.57
CA HIS A 146 2.59 -6.08 -4.98
C HIS A 146 1.42 -7.06 -5.21
N SER A 147 0.67 -7.39 -4.16
CA SER A 147 -0.70 -7.89 -4.28
C SER A 147 -1.65 -6.74 -4.48
N GLU A 148 -2.60 -6.84 -5.42
CA GLU A 148 -3.59 -5.78 -5.64
C GLU A 148 -4.44 -5.53 -4.39
N MET A 149 -4.83 -6.60 -3.66
CA MET A 149 -5.52 -6.44 -2.38
C MET A 149 -4.61 -5.90 -1.27
N GLY A 150 -3.33 -6.27 -1.27
CA GLY A 150 -2.36 -5.72 -0.32
C GLY A 150 -2.12 -4.24 -0.57
N HIS A 151 -1.99 -3.83 -1.84
CA HIS A 151 -1.91 -2.45 -2.26
C HIS A 151 -3.17 -1.68 -1.84
N LEU A 152 -4.36 -2.18 -2.18
CA LEU A 152 -5.61 -1.56 -1.77
C LEU A 152 -5.67 -1.41 -0.25
N PHE A 153 -5.33 -2.43 0.53
CA PHE A 153 -5.37 -2.34 2.00
C PHE A 153 -4.38 -1.32 2.56
N TYR A 154 -3.08 -1.43 2.22
CA TYR A 154 -2.02 -0.64 2.85
C TYR A 154 -1.85 0.76 2.25
N LYS A 155 -2.09 0.93 0.95
CA LYS A 155 -1.86 2.18 0.21
C LYS A 155 -3.17 2.89 -0.14
N GLY A 156 -4.19 2.14 -0.58
CA GLY A 156 -5.49 2.72 -0.92
C GLY A 156 -6.31 3.09 0.31
N LEU A 157 -6.53 2.14 1.21
CA LEU A 157 -7.45 2.29 2.34
C LEU A 157 -6.74 2.74 3.62
N GLY A 158 -5.41 2.86 3.63
CA GLY A 158 -4.64 3.28 4.81
C GLY A 158 -4.69 2.31 5.99
N GLY A 159 -4.89 1.02 5.71
CA GLY A 159 -4.87 -0.05 6.70
C GLY A 159 -3.50 -0.26 7.34
N GLN A 160 -3.49 -0.86 8.53
CA GLN A 160 -2.26 -1.18 9.28
C GLN A 160 -2.17 -2.67 9.56
N ALA A 161 -0.95 -3.21 9.51
CA ALA A 161 -0.70 -4.62 9.78
C ALA A 161 -1.13 -4.98 11.21
N GLY A 162 -1.87 -6.08 11.36
CA GLY A 162 -2.44 -6.54 12.63
C GLY A 162 -3.77 -5.88 13.00
N GLU A 163 -4.26 -4.91 12.22
CA GLU A 163 -5.50 -4.20 12.49
C GLU A 163 -6.55 -4.48 11.40
N SER A 164 -7.80 -4.57 11.84
CA SER A 164 -8.92 -4.74 10.92
C SER A 164 -9.15 -3.45 10.13
N ILE A 165 -9.43 -3.59 8.83
CA ILE A 165 -9.68 -2.45 7.97
C ILE A 165 -10.88 -1.63 8.43
N VAL A 166 -11.87 -2.24 9.09
CA VAL A 166 -13.03 -1.48 9.60
C VAL A 166 -12.70 -0.63 10.84
N LYS A 167 -11.52 -0.82 11.44
CA LYS A 167 -11.05 -0.06 12.61
C LYS A 167 -10.05 1.03 12.26
N ILE A 168 -9.06 0.71 11.44
CA ILE A 168 -7.98 1.62 11.07
C ILE A 168 -7.93 1.73 9.55
N HIS A 169 -8.27 2.93 9.04
CA HIS A 169 -8.31 3.25 7.62
C HIS A 169 -8.28 4.77 7.39
N ASN A 170 -8.03 5.17 6.14
CA ASN A 170 -8.28 6.50 5.62
C ASN A 170 -9.77 6.63 5.28
N ASN A 171 -10.50 7.49 6.00
CA ASN A 171 -11.95 7.67 5.82
C ASN A 171 -12.34 8.11 4.41
N ASN A 172 -11.55 8.95 3.74
CA ASN A 172 -11.93 9.46 2.42
C ASN A 172 -11.95 8.32 1.39
N ASN A 173 -10.89 7.50 1.41
CA ASN A 173 -10.74 6.37 0.49
C ASN A 173 -11.65 5.21 0.88
N TYR A 174 -11.76 4.90 2.17
CA TYR A 174 -12.65 3.84 2.67
C TYR A 174 -14.12 4.09 2.31
N ASN A 175 -14.58 5.35 2.39
CA ASN A 175 -15.95 5.73 2.08
C ASN A 175 -16.29 5.69 0.57
N LEU A 176 -15.31 5.46 -0.31
CA LEU A 176 -15.58 5.18 -1.72
C LEU A 176 -16.18 3.79 -1.92
N PHE A 177 -16.00 2.89 -0.95
CA PHE A 177 -16.45 1.51 -1.00
C PHE A 177 -17.62 1.27 -0.05
N ARG A 178 -18.36 0.18 -0.28
CA ARG A 178 -19.42 -0.31 0.61
C ARG A 178 -19.28 -1.81 0.82
N ASN A 179 -19.92 -2.30 1.88
CA ASN A 179 -19.98 -3.72 2.23
C ASN A 179 -18.59 -4.38 2.35
N ILE A 180 -17.56 -3.61 2.76
CA ILE A 180 -16.26 -4.19 3.14
C ILE A 180 -16.50 -5.09 4.35
N VAL A 181 -16.19 -6.37 4.21
CA VAL A 181 -16.30 -7.35 5.28
C VAL A 181 -14.92 -7.54 5.88
N SER A 182 -14.77 -7.36 7.20
CA SER A 182 -13.52 -7.65 7.91
C SER A 182 -13.30 -9.17 8.00
N ASP A 183 -12.93 -9.80 6.89
CA ASP A 183 -12.73 -11.24 6.72
C ASP A 183 -11.73 -11.49 5.58
N ILE A 184 -11.72 -12.69 5.04
CA ILE A 184 -10.76 -13.18 4.05
C ILE A 184 -11.36 -13.15 2.64
N TYR A 185 -10.58 -12.66 1.69
CA TYR A 185 -10.91 -12.52 0.28
C TYR A 185 -10.04 -13.40 -0.61
N TRP A 186 -10.64 -14.03 -1.62
CA TRP A 186 -9.91 -14.79 -2.61
C TRP A 186 -9.06 -13.91 -3.53
N LEU A 187 -7.87 -14.41 -3.90
CA LEU A 187 -7.08 -13.94 -5.02
C LEU A 187 -7.09 -14.97 -6.15
N SER A 188 -6.91 -14.53 -7.40
CA SER A 188 -6.78 -15.42 -8.57
C SER A 188 -5.43 -16.15 -8.61
N THR A 189 -4.40 -15.63 -7.91
CA THR A 189 -3.08 -16.26 -7.90
C THR A 189 -3.13 -17.59 -7.16
N GLN A 190 -2.99 -18.68 -7.90
CA GLN A 190 -2.81 -20.02 -7.35
C GLN A 190 -1.37 -20.23 -6.87
N PHE A 191 -1.18 -21.00 -5.79
CA PHE A 191 0.17 -21.44 -5.42
C PHE A 191 0.65 -22.54 -6.37
N ALA A 192 1.54 -22.19 -7.31
CA ALA A 192 1.99 -23.10 -8.36
C ALA A 192 2.50 -24.48 -7.87
N PRO A 193 3.26 -24.60 -6.77
CA PRO A 193 3.74 -25.90 -6.27
C PRO A 193 2.63 -26.83 -5.76
N PHE A 194 1.53 -26.27 -5.23
CA PHE A 194 0.39 -27.05 -4.75
C PHE A 194 -0.91 -26.44 -5.32
N PRO A 195 -1.32 -26.82 -6.53
CA PRO A 195 -2.43 -26.18 -7.25
C PRO A 195 -3.83 -26.37 -6.62
N VAL A 196 -3.89 -27.11 -5.50
CA VAL A 196 -5.09 -27.32 -4.66
C VAL A 196 -5.33 -26.18 -3.67
N ILE A 197 -4.36 -25.28 -3.49
CA ILE A 197 -4.50 -24.07 -2.67
C ILE A 197 -4.37 -22.80 -3.53
N SER A 198 -5.00 -21.71 -3.08
CA SER A 198 -4.90 -20.39 -3.69
C SER A 198 -4.55 -19.33 -2.65
N LEU A 199 -3.97 -18.22 -3.11
CA LEU A 199 -3.74 -17.07 -2.26
C LEU A 199 -5.07 -16.41 -1.86
N ASN A 200 -5.04 -15.80 -0.69
CA ASN A 200 -6.12 -15.01 -0.14
C ASN A 200 -5.54 -13.87 0.69
N PHE A 201 -6.34 -12.81 0.85
CA PHE A 201 -5.95 -11.63 1.61
C PHE A 201 -6.94 -11.38 2.75
N HIS A 202 -6.42 -11.10 3.92
CA HIS A 202 -7.18 -10.90 5.14
C HIS A 202 -7.37 -9.40 5.36
N THR A 203 -8.59 -8.91 5.19
CA THR A 203 -8.90 -7.50 5.55
C THR A 203 -9.10 -7.31 7.06
N LEU A 204 -9.16 -8.41 7.83
CA LEU A 204 -9.25 -8.40 9.29
C LEU A 204 -7.94 -8.01 9.99
N ASP A 205 -6.80 -8.11 9.31
CA ASP A 205 -5.47 -7.82 9.87
C ASP A 205 -4.41 -7.42 8.82
N GLY A 206 -4.71 -7.43 7.52
CA GLY A 206 -3.77 -7.12 6.45
C GLY A 206 -2.80 -8.25 6.10
N TYR A 207 -3.07 -9.49 6.52
CA TYR A 207 -2.23 -10.65 6.26
C TYR A 207 -2.56 -11.32 4.92
N MET A 208 -1.56 -11.74 4.16
CA MET A 208 -1.74 -12.59 2.97
C MET A 208 -1.34 -14.04 3.27
N ASN A 209 -2.17 -15.00 2.88
CA ASN A 209 -1.92 -16.42 3.14
C ASN A 209 -2.43 -17.31 2.00
N PHE A 210 -2.35 -18.63 2.19
CA PHE A 210 -2.85 -19.66 1.30
C PHE A 210 -3.99 -20.43 1.96
N ASN A 211 -5.00 -20.83 1.19
CA ASN A 211 -6.10 -21.66 1.67
C ASN A 211 -6.48 -22.74 0.65
N SER A 212 -7.07 -23.84 1.13
CA SER A 212 -7.66 -24.86 0.26
C SER A 212 -8.72 -24.25 -0.64
N LYS A 213 -8.69 -24.54 -1.93
CA LYS A 213 -9.69 -24.03 -2.89
C LYS A 213 -11.13 -24.43 -2.58
N THR A 214 -11.33 -25.39 -1.67
CA THR A 214 -12.64 -25.88 -1.22
C THR A 214 -13.20 -25.13 0.00
N VAL A 215 -12.44 -24.22 0.62
CA VAL A 215 -13.05 -23.32 1.62
C VAL A 215 -13.82 -22.21 0.92
N ARG A 216 -14.77 -21.59 1.62
CA ARG A 216 -15.56 -20.49 1.08
C ARG A 216 -15.07 -19.17 1.64
N LEU A 217 -14.61 -18.27 0.78
CA LEU A 217 -14.12 -16.93 1.13
C LEU A 217 -14.85 -15.88 0.29
N HIS A 218 -14.73 -14.61 0.68
CA HIS A 218 -15.37 -13.50 -0.05
C HIS A 218 -14.68 -13.22 -1.38
N VAL A 219 -15.41 -12.51 -2.24
CA VAL A 219 -14.96 -12.12 -3.58
C VAL A 219 -15.10 -10.61 -3.74
N TRP A 220 -14.02 -9.95 -4.16
CA TRP A 220 -14.02 -8.53 -4.48
C TRP A 220 -13.55 -8.34 -5.92
N PRO A 221 -14.47 -8.18 -6.88
CA PRO A 221 -14.11 -8.07 -8.29
C PRO A 221 -13.31 -6.81 -8.61
N VAL A 222 -12.36 -6.96 -9.52
CA VAL A 222 -11.57 -5.87 -10.11
C VAL A 222 -11.43 -6.11 -11.60
N ARG A 223 -11.12 -5.06 -12.36
CA ARG A 223 -10.77 -5.13 -13.79
C ARG A 223 -9.53 -4.30 -14.08
N ASP A 224 -8.91 -4.55 -15.23
CA ASP A 224 -7.79 -3.73 -15.70
C ASP A 224 -8.29 -2.39 -16.28
N GLY A 225 -7.48 -1.34 -16.12
CA GLY A 225 -7.70 -0.02 -16.68
C GLY A 225 -8.71 0.85 -15.93
N ASP A 226 -8.79 2.10 -16.37
CA ASP A 226 -9.80 3.07 -15.98
C ASP A 226 -11.12 2.86 -16.73
N VAL A 227 -12.21 3.35 -16.15
CA VAL A 227 -13.54 3.39 -16.75
C VAL A 227 -14.09 4.82 -16.67
N ASP A 228 -14.42 5.42 -17.81
CA ASP A 228 -14.96 6.80 -17.89
C ASP A 228 -16.42 6.91 -17.41
#